data_AF-A0A3L7JVE9-F1
#
_entry.id   AF-A0A3L7JVE9-F1
#
_cell.length_a   1.000
_cell.length_b   1.000
_cell.length_c   1.000
_cell.angle_alpha   90.00
_cell.angle_beta   90.00
_cell.angle_gamma   90.00
#
_symmetry.space_group_name_H-M   'P 1'
#
loop_
_entity.id
_entity.type
_entity.pdbx_description
1 polymer ?
#
loop_
_entity_poly.entity_id
_entity_poly.type
_entity_poly.pdbx_seq_one_letter_code
_entity_poly.pdbx_strand_id
1 'polypeptide(L)'
;MLKQLLSKLLPSKDNSDDSKPEVIIQTKKVFLYETDRSKLETIIQSPAPKGSHPGYVYIIQEHMNGWFKIGSSTTIDKSLDVFKVKLPFEYHLVYLVKSGDIQVTEKAFHDHFASKKLQDEWYDFSSEDVAWIKGDAYTPDIASTIGTPLQMNNDEPLTPKQLDYAKSLIKRLGASYSLAVEESALTQMDLKRLSVYFRFKNQGALKNLVESGVLKKKEFVNR
;
A
#
# COMPACT_ATOMS: atom_id res chain seq x y z
N MET A 1 43.53 13.51 79.50
CA MET A 1 43.47 14.10 78.15
C MET A 1 42.16 14.86 77.98
N LEU A 2 42.13 15.80 77.03
CA LEU A 2 41.07 16.74 76.62
C LEU A 2 39.61 16.25 76.83
N LYS A 3 38.72 16.99 77.52
CA LYS A 3 37.87 18.17 77.14
C LYS A 3 36.42 17.72 76.84
N GLN A 4 35.42 18.14 77.63
CA GLN A 4 34.53 19.34 77.46
C GLN A 4 33.55 19.22 76.26
N LEU A 5 32.27 19.65 76.30
CA LEU A 5 31.38 20.19 77.35
C LEU A 5 29.89 20.01 76.92
N LEU A 6 28.91 20.41 77.75
CA LEU A 6 27.47 20.40 77.42
C LEU A 6 27.01 21.60 76.56
N SER A 7 26.08 21.38 75.61
CA SER A 7 24.92 22.24 75.25
C SER A 7 24.07 21.53 74.19
N LYS A 8 22.73 21.37 74.29
CA LYS A 8 21.62 22.33 74.22
C LYS A 8 21.41 23.01 72.85
N LEU A 9 20.17 22.86 72.33
CA LEU A 9 19.40 23.69 71.37
C LEU A 9 19.55 23.43 69.85
N LEU A 10 18.41 23.55 69.14
CA LEU A 10 18.18 23.29 67.71
C LEU A 10 18.80 24.39 66.80
N PRO A 11 19.09 24.11 65.50
CA PRO A 11 18.08 24.12 64.41
C PRO A 11 18.06 22.75 63.64
N SER A 12 17.54 22.53 62.42
CA SER A 12 16.95 23.38 61.35
C SER A 12 15.91 22.63 60.45
N LYS A 13 15.28 23.38 59.54
CA LYS A 13 14.67 22.96 58.24
C LYS A 13 15.79 22.74 57.17
N ASP A 14 15.60 22.22 55.95
CA ASP A 14 14.41 21.91 55.12
C ASP A 14 14.76 20.86 54.02
N ASN A 15 13.74 20.49 53.21
CA ASN A 15 13.79 19.99 51.81
C ASN A 15 13.36 18.54 51.49
N SER A 16 12.22 18.48 50.79
CA SER A 16 11.81 17.53 49.73
C SER A 16 11.79 16.04 50.03
N ASP A 17 10.62 15.58 50.50
CA ASP A 17 10.04 14.29 50.14
C ASP A 17 9.74 14.28 48.62
N ASP A 18 10.57 13.61 47.81
CA ASP A 18 10.36 13.38 46.37
C ASP A 18 9.70 12.01 46.11
N SER A 19 8.66 11.68 46.90
CA SER A 19 7.74 10.58 46.59
C SER A 19 6.84 10.94 45.42
N LYS A 20 7.43 10.97 44.21
CA LYS A 20 6.65 10.99 42.97
C LYS A 20 5.66 9.82 43.00
N PRO A 21 4.35 10.06 42.82
CA PRO A 21 3.43 8.96 42.64
C PRO A 21 3.82 8.24 41.35
N GLU A 22 4.24 6.98 41.46
CA GLU A 22 4.29 6.09 40.30
C GLU A 22 2.87 5.96 39.77
N VAL A 23 2.57 6.72 38.72
CA VAL A 23 1.33 6.57 37.96
C VAL A 23 1.44 5.24 37.24
N ILE A 24 0.96 4.18 37.90
CA ILE A 24 0.79 2.86 37.29
C ILE A 24 -0.32 2.98 36.25
N ILE A 25 0.03 3.46 35.06
CA ILE A 25 -0.83 3.40 33.89
C ILE A 25 -0.98 1.93 33.54
N GLN A 26 -2.05 1.31 34.03
CA GLN A 26 -2.48 0.00 33.55
C GLN A 26 -2.94 0.19 32.10
N THR A 27 -2.01 0.07 31.15
CA THR A 27 -2.29 0.05 29.72
C THR A 27 -3.06 -1.21 29.38
N LYS A 28 -4.39 -1.14 29.56
CA LYS A 28 -5.31 -2.20 29.17
C LYS A 28 -5.15 -2.42 27.66
N LYS A 29 -4.58 -3.56 27.28
CA LYS A 29 -4.44 -3.96 25.87
C LYS A 29 -5.84 -4.07 25.24
N VAL A 30 -6.05 -3.35 24.15
CA VAL A 30 -7.30 -3.34 23.37
C VAL A 30 -7.06 -4.03 22.05
N PHE A 31 -7.23 -5.35 22.04
CA PHE A 31 -7.44 -6.11 20.81
C PHE A 31 -8.95 -6.29 20.63
N LEU A 32 -9.48 -5.87 19.48
CA LEU A 32 -10.88 -6.08 19.12
C LEU A 32 -11.06 -7.38 18.31
N TYR A 33 -9.99 -7.86 17.67
CA TYR A 33 -10.00 -9.07 16.86
C TYR A 33 -8.84 -10.01 17.18
N GLU A 34 -9.15 -11.30 17.16
CA GLU A 34 -8.16 -12.37 17.23
C GLU A 34 -7.68 -12.79 15.84
N THR A 35 -6.45 -13.31 15.81
CA THR A 35 -5.79 -13.88 14.64
C THR A 35 -6.34 -15.28 14.35
N ASP A 36 -7.18 -15.42 13.32
CA ASP A 36 -7.59 -16.73 12.79
C ASP A 36 -6.41 -17.38 12.04
N ARG A 37 -5.56 -18.09 12.78
CA ARG A 37 -4.36 -18.74 12.24
C ARG A 37 -4.70 -19.72 11.12
N SER A 38 -5.76 -20.51 11.27
CA SER A 38 -6.16 -21.52 10.28
C SER A 38 -6.58 -20.88 8.95
N LYS A 39 -7.35 -19.79 8.98
CA LYS A 39 -7.68 -19.04 7.76
C LYS A 39 -6.46 -18.38 7.14
N LEU A 40 -5.57 -17.79 7.94
CA LEU A 40 -4.33 -17.16 7.45
C LEU A 40 -3.36 -18.16 6.84
N GLU A 41 -3.15 -19.32 7.45
CA GLU A 41 -2.34 -20.40 6.89
C GLU A 41 -2.92 -20.92 5.57
N THR A 42 -4.25 -21.05 5.47
CA THR A 42 -4.95 -21.40 4.22
C THR A 42 -4.66 -20.38 3.11
N ILE A 43 -4.69 -19.08 3.42
CA ILE A 43 -4.36 -18.01 2.47
C ILE A 43 -2.89 -18.06 2.07
N ILE A 44 -1.97 -18.27 3.02
CA ILE A 44 -0.52 -18.39 2.76
C ILE A 44 -0.22 -19.60 1.86
N GLN A 45 -0.89 -20.74 2.09
CA GLN A 45 -0.71 -21.98 1.32
C GLN A 45 -1.42 -21.98 -0.05
N SER A 46 -2.41 -21.10 -0.27
CA SER A 46 -3.10 -20.98 -1.55
C SER A 46 -2.14 -20.69 -2.73
N PRO A 47 -2.48 -21.04 -3.98
CA PRO A 47 -1.65 -20.71 -5.14
C PRO A 47 -1.39 -19.20 -5.25
N ALA A 48 -0.15 -18.80 -5.54
CA ALA A 48 0.16 -17.39 -5.74
C ALA A 48 -0.53 -16.85 -7.00
N PRO A 49 -1.23 -15.69 -6.94
CA PRO A 49 -1.81 -15.08 -8.13
C PRO A 49 -0.70 -14.64 -9.09
N LYS A 50 -0.98 -14.69 -10.40
CA LYS A 50 -0.07 -14.16 -11.42
C LYS A 50 -0.07 -12.62 -11.36
N GLY A 51 1.10 -12.01 -11.54
CA GLY A 51 1.25 -10.56 -11.65
C GLY A 51 2.71 -10.11 -11.61
N SER A 52 2.92 -8.79 -11.64
CA SER A 52 4.24 -8.14 -11.73
C SER A 52 5.01 -8.13 -10.42
N HIS A 53 4.33 -8.12 -9.28
CA HIS A 53 4.95 -7.96 -7.97
C HIS A 53 4.15 -8.72 -6.90
N PRO A 54 4.25 -10.07 -6.89
CA PRO A 54 3.42 -10.91 -6.04
C PRO A 54 3.82 -10.84 -4.55
N GLY A 55 2.85 -11.06 -3.68
CA GLY A 55 3.03 -11.03 -2.23
C GLY A 55 1.69 -10.95 -1.50
N TYR A 56 1.66 -10.18 -0.41
CA TYR A 56 0.51 -10.02 0.47
C TYR A 56 0.26 -8.55 0.80
N VAL A 57 -1.00 -8.15 0.80
CA VAL A 57 -1.48 -6.99 1.57
C VAL A 57 -1.95 -7.53 2.92
N TYR A 58 -1.46 -6.95 4.01
CA TYR A 58 -1.81 -7.32 5.37
C TYR A 58 -2.67 -6.24 6.05
N ILE A 59 -3.51 -6.69 6.98
CA ILE A 59 -4.25 -5.84 7.88
C ILE A 59 -3.87 -6.26 9.30
N ILE A 60 -3.27 -5.36 10.06
CA ILE A 60 -2.93 -5.56 11.47
C ILE A 60 -3.79 -4.67 12.38
N GLN A 61 -3.87 -5.03 13.67
CA GLN A 61 -4.40 -4.18 14.74
C GLN A 61 -3.34 -3.98 15.82
N GLU A 62 -3.11 -2.74 16.26
CA GLU A 62 -2.26 -2.41 17.42
C GLU A 62 -3.07 -2.35 18.73
N HIS A 63 -2.42 -2.58 19.87
CA HIS A 63 -3.10 -2.84 21.14
C HIS A 63 -3.39 -1.61 22.03
N MET A 64 -2.83 -0.44 21.73
CA MET A 64 -2.91 0.75 22.59
C MET A 64 -4.21 1.53 22.35
N ASN A 65 -4.56 1.76 21.08
CA ASN A 65 -5.77 2.47 20.67
C ASN A 65 -6.75 1.54 19.91
N GLY A 66 -6.32 0.32 19.57
CA GLY A 66 -7.10 -0.60 18.75
C GLY A 66 -7.08 -0.25 17.26
N TRP A 67 -6.18 0.64 16.81
CA TRP A 67 -6.14 1.10 15.43
C TRP A 67 -5.64 0.04 14.47
N PHE A 68 -6.06 0.15 13.21
CA PHE A 68 -5.71 -0.79 12.16
C PHE A 68 -4.70 -0.19 11.21
N LYS A 69 -3.77 -1.01 10.73
CA LYS A 69 -2.85 -0.61 9.65
C LYS A 69 -2.99 -1.54 8.47
N ILE A 70 -3.13 -0.94 7.29
CA ILE A 70 -2.92 -1.61 6.01
C ILE A 70 -1.43 -1.47 5.65
N GLY A 71 -0.85 -2.52 5.09
CA GLY A 71 0.49 -2.48 4.49
C GLY A 71 0.74 -3.68 3.58
N SER A 72 1.90 -3.76 2.94
CA SER A 72 2.27 -4.88 2.08
C SER A 72 3.61 -5.54 2.43
N SER A 73 3.75 -6.81 2.05
CA SER A 73 4.99 -7.58 2.15
C SER A 73 5.07 -8.65 1.07
N THR A 74 6.27 -8.92 0.56
CA THR A 74 6.54 -10.04 -0.37
C THR A 74 6.59 -11.40 0.35
N THR A 75 6.78 -11.41 1.68
CA THR A 75 6.90 -12.63 2.49
C THR A 75 6.19 -12.48 3.83
N ILE A 76 5.43 -13.49 4.25
CA ILE A 76 4.93 -13.66 5.62
C ILE A 76 5.69 -14.86 6.21
N ASP A 77 6.14 -14.76 7.47
CA ASP A 77 6.85 -15.85 8.13
C ASP A 77 5.89 -16.87 8.77
N LYS A 78 6.45 -17.92 9.41
CA LYS A 78 5.65 -18.93 10.12
C LYS A 78 5.06 -18.44 11.46
N SER A 79 5.56 -17.33 11.98
CA SER A 79 5.07 -16.67 13.19
C SER A 79 3.81 -15.85 12.91
N LEU A 80 3.50 -15.60 11.62
CA LEU A 80 2.57 -14.58 11.13
C LEU A 80 3.04 -13.15 11.46
N ASP A 81 4.36 -12.97 11.66
CA ASP A 81 4.99 -11.68 11.87
C ASP A 81 5.23 -11.01 10.51
N VAL A 82 4.73 -9.78 10.37
CA VAL A 82 4.90 -8.96 9.15
C VAL A 82 6.06 -7.97 9.29
N PHE A 83 6.58 -7.74 10.50
CA PHE A 83 7.69 -6.84 10.76
C PHE A 83 8.95 -7.62 11.16
N LYS A 84 9.99 -7.54 10.33
CA LYS A 84 11.31 -8.14 10.65
C LYS A 84 12.06 -7.42 11.78
N VAL A 85 11.42 -6.45 12.44
CA VAL A 85 11.96 -5.63 13.52
C VAL A 85 10.97 -5.59 14.68
N LYS A 86 11.47 -5.65 15.91
CA LYS A 86 10.62 -5.58 17.09
C LYS A 86 10.02 -4.17 17.22
N LEU A 87 8.70 -4.06 17.10
CA LEU A 87 7.98 -2.82 17.32
C LEU A 87 7.94 -2.44 18.81
N PRO A 88 7.79 -1.15 19.16
CA PRO A 88 7.64 -0.69 20.55
C PRO A 88 6.27 -1.01 21.15
N PHE A 89 5.37 -1.64 20.38
CA PHE A 89 4.03 -2.06 20.80
C PHE A 89 3.71 -3.46 20.24
N GLU A 90 2.84 -4.19 20.94
CA GLU A 90 2.24 -5.43 20.42
C GLU A 90 1.16 -5.14 19.39
N TYR A 91 1.00 -6.06 18.43
CA TYR A 91 0.01 -6.02 17.38
C TYR A 91 -0.45 -7.45 17.02
N HIS A 92 -1.62 -7.59 16.41
CA HIS A 92 -2.12 -8.84 15.85
C HIS A 92 -2.30 -8.72 14.33
N LEU A 93 -1.99 -9.80 13.59
CA LEU A 93 -2.35 -9.92 12.18
C LEU A 93 -3.83 -10.32 12.06
N VAL A 94 -4.66 -9.39 11.58
CA VAL A 94 -6.12 -9.54 11.50
C VAL A 94 -6.53 -10.26 10.21
N TYR A 95 -5.89 -9.91 9.09
CA TYR A 95 -6.16 -10.54 7.80
C TYR A 95 -5.02 -10.42 6.79
N LEU A 96 -5.04 -11.26 5.75
CA LEU A 96 -4.12 -11.25 4.61
C LEU A 96 -4.90 -11.35 3.29
N VAL A 97 -4.46 -10.58 2.29
CA VAL A 97 -4.92 -10.67 0.91
C VAL A 97 -3.72 -11.01 0.04
N LYS A 98 -3.67 -12.23 -0.50
CA LYS A 98 -2.59 -12.67 -1.37
C LYS A 98 -2.78 -12.09 -2.77
N SER A 99 -1.80 -11.33 -3.26
CA SER A 99 -1.92 -10.56 -4.51
C SER A 99 -0.80 -10.86 -5.51
N GLY A 100 -1.10 -10.70 -6.80
CA GLY A 100 -0.14 -10.69 -7.90
C GLY A 100 0.54 -9.33 -8.13
N ASP A 101 -0.03 -8.22 -7.64
CA ASP A 101 0.60 -6.91 -7.61
C ASP A 101 0.26 -6.18 -6.30
N ILE A 102 1.15 -6.34 -5.31
CA ILE A 102 0.92 -5.82 -3.95
C ILE A 102 0.82 -4.30 -3.91
N GLN A 103 1.57 -3.56 -4.74
CA GLN A 103 1.57 -2.10 -4.72
C GLN A 103 0.24 -1.54 -5.23
N VAL A 104 -0.28 -2.10 -6.32
CA VAL A 104 -1.58 -1.69 -6.87
C VAL A 104 -2.72 -2.10 -5.91
N THR A 105 -2.61 -3.28 -5.29
CA THR A 105 -3.63 -3.78 -4.34
C THR A 105 -3.67 -2.98 -3.04
N GLU A 106 -2.52 -2.75 -2.41
CA GLU A 106 -2.36 -1.93 -1.21
C GLU A 106 -2.94 -0.53 -1.43
N LYS A 107 -2.60 0.10 -2.57
CA LYS A 107 -3.18 1.39 -2.93
C LYS A 107 -4.70 1.34 -3.09
N ALA A 108 -5.26 0.30 -3.72
CA ALA A 108 -6.70 0.17 -3.88
C ALA A 108 -7.44 0.04 -2.52
N PHE A 109 -6.86 -0.68 -1.55
CA PHE A 109 -7.37 -0.71 -0.18
C PHE A 109 -7.26 0.64 0.52
N HIS A 110 -6.13 1.35 0.40
CA HIS A 110 -5.98 2.69 0.97
C HIS A 110 -6.96 3.71 0.37
N ASP A 111 -7.22 3.64 -0.95
CA ASP A 111 -8.19 4.49 -1.65
C ASP A 111 -9.62 4.20 -1.18
N HIS A 112 -9.99 2.91 -1.05
CA HIS A 112 -11.32 2.49 -0.60
C HIS A 112 -11.62 2.95 0.83
N PHE A 113 -10.65 2.84 1.74
CA PHE A 113 -10.80 3.24 3.14
C PHE A 113 -10.37 4.69 3.43
N ALA A 114 -10.13 5.52 2.42
CA ALA A 114 -9.56 6.87 2.59
C ALA A 114 -10.34 7.77 3.56
N SER A 115 -11.67 7.60 3.68
CA SER A 115 -12.54 8.35 4.61
C SER A 115 -12.41 7.91 6.08
N LYS A 116 -11.79 6.76 6.35
CA LYS A 116 -11.56 6.19 7.71
C LYS A 116 -10.10 6.30 8.15
N LYS A 117 -9.29 7.01 7.36
CA LYS A 117 -7.86 7.19 7.59
C LYS A 117 -7.63 8.16 8.74
N LEU A 118 -6.78 7.76 9.69
CA LEU A 118 -6.35 8.56 10.83
C LEU A 118 -5.05 9.31 10.47
N GLN A 119 -3.90 8.67 10.66
CA GLN A 119 -2.58 9.21 10.34
C GLN A 119 -1.75 8.18 9.58
N ASP A 120 -0.92 8.63 8.63
CA ASP A 120 0.03 7.83 7.85
C ASP A 120 -0.61 6.65 7.09
N GLU A 121 -0.70 5.47 7.71
CA GLU A 121 -1.33 4.26 7.15
C GLU A 121 -2.25 3.57 8.18
N TRP A 122 -2.66 4.32 9.21
CA TRP A 122 -3.56 3.89 10.28
C TRP A 122 -5.01 4.30 10.03
N TYR A 123 -5.94 3.48 10.52
CA TYR A 123 -7.37 3.54 10.23
C TYR A 123 -8.22 3.22 11.47
N ASP A 124 -9.38 3.86 11.54
CA ASP A 124 -10.45 3.57 12.50
C ASP A 124 -11.48 2.64 11.82
N PHE A 125 -11.32 1.33 11.99
CA PHE A 125 -12.21 0.31 11.39
C PHE A 125 -13.25 -0.19 12.38
N SER A 126 -14.50 -0.24 11.92
CA SER A 126 -15.61 -0.84 12.64
C SER A 126 -15.65 -2.37 12.48
N SER A 127 -16.58 -3.02 13.17
CA SER A 127 -16.89 -4.44 12.97
C SER A 127 -17.32 -4.77 11.56
N GLU A 128 -18.01 -3.85 10.90
CA GLU A 128 -18.51 -4.02 9.54
C GLU A 128 -17.35 -3.93 8.53
N ASP A 129 -16.36 -3.06 8.77
CA ASP A 129 -15.14 -2.98 7.96
C ASP A 129 -14.31 -4.25 8.07
N VAL A 130 -14.05 -4.74 9.28
CA VAL A 130 -13.25 -5.96 9.49
C VAL A 130 -13.98 -7.19 8.97
N ALA A 131 -15.32 -7.25 9.10
CA ALA A 131 -16.13 -8.29 8.46
C ALA A 131 -16.06 -8.23 6.93
N TRP A 132 -16.12 -7.02 6.34
CA TRP A 132 -15.99 -6.83 4.89
C TRP A 132 -14.61 -7.24 4.37
N ILE A 133 -13.54 -6.81 5.05
CA ILE A 133 -12.14 -7.20 4.75
C ILE A 133 -11.99 -8.73 4.80
N LYS A 134 -12.57 -9.39 5.81
CA LYS A 134 -12.52 -10.85 5.96
C LYS A 134 -13.49 -11.62 5.04
N GLY A 135 -14.39 -10.92 4.34
CA GLY A 135 -15.48 -11.52 3.57
C GLY A 135 -15.14 -11.86 2.11
N ASP A 136 -13.96 -11.44 1.63
CA ASP A 136 -13.42 -11.68 0.27
C ASP A 136 -14.29 -11.16 -0.91
N ALA A 137 -15.46 -10.55 -0.62
CA ALA A 137 -16.38 -9.93 -1.56
C ALA A 137 -16.01 -8.46 -1.86
N TYR A 138 -14.78 -8.24 -2.32
CA TYR A 138 -14.24 -6.90 -2.57
C TYR A 138 -14.96 -6.17 -3.71
N THR A 139 -14.80 -4.83 -3.76
CA THR A 139 -15.27 -4.03 -4.89
C THR A 139 -14.58 -4.48 -6.19
N PRO A 140 -15.20 -4.26 -7.37
CA PRO A 140 -14.56 -4.59 -8.66
C PRO A 140 -13.16 -3.97 -8.81
N ASP A 141 -12.98 -2.75 -8.30
CA ASP A 141 -11.69 -2.05 -8.32
C ASP A 141 -10.62 -2.84 -7.56
N ILE A 142 -10.87 -3.21 -6.29
CA ILE A 142 -9.92 -4.00 -5.48
C ILE A 142 -9.76 -5.42 -6.05
N ALA A 143 -10.87 -6.09 -6.41
CA ALA A 143 -10.84 -7.45 -6.95
C ALA A 143 -9.94 -7.55 -8.21
N SER A 144 -9.94 -6.52 -9.06
CA SER A 144 -9.10 -6.45 -10.26
C SER A 144 -7.59 -6.38 -10.00
N THR A 145 -7.17 -6.06 -8.77
CA THR A 145 -5.75 -5.91 -8.39
C THR A 145 -5.15 -7.17 -7.76
N ILE A 146 -5.99 -7.99 -7.12
CA ILE A 146 -5.58 -9.17 -6.34
C ILE A 146 -5.07 -10.28 -7.25
N GLY A 147 -5.80 -10.59 -8.33
CA GLY A 147 -5.50 -11.72 -9.22
C GLY A 147 -5.37 -11.30 -10.67
N THR A 148 -4.13 -11.02 -11.12
CA THR A 148 -3.81 -10.46 -12.45
C THR A 148 -4.50 -9.10 -12.72
N PRO A 149 -3.77 -7.96 -12.62
CA PRO A 149 -3.81 -7.07 -13.78
C PRO A 149 -3.44 -7.95 -14.98
N LEU A 150 -4.28 -7.98 -16.02
CA LEU A 150 -4.01 -8.78 -17.22
C LEU A 150 -2.52 -8.66 -17.57
N GLN A 151 -1.81 -9.80 -17.61
CA GLN A 151 -0.56 -9.87 -18.38
C GLN A 151 -0.96 -9.76 -19.85
N MET A 152 -1.31 -8.54 -20.23
CA MET A 152 -1.12 -8.03 -21.56
C MET A 152 0.32 -8.34 -21.90
N ASN A 153 0.54 -9.37 -22.72
CA ASN A 153 1.85 -9.54 -23.29
C ASN A 153 2.13 -8.22 -24.04
N ASN A 154 3.30 -7.65 -23.81
CA ASN A 154 3.58 -6.31 -24.28
C ASN A 154 3.38 -6.18 -25.81
N ASP A 155 3.58 -7.29 -26.52
CA ASP A 155 3.48 -7.47 -27.96
C ASP A 155 2.11 -8.04 -28.42
N GLU A 156 1.16 -8.23 -27.51
CA GLU A 156 -0.20 -8.71 -27.82
C GLU A 156 -1.02 -7.63 -28.55
N PRO A 157 -1.85 -7.99 -29.54
CA PRO A 157 -2.73 -7.03 -30.19
C PRO A 157 -3.77 -6.43 -29.22
N LEU A 158 -4.23 -5.23 -29.56
CA LEU A 158 -5.32 -4.57 -28.83
C LEU A 158 -6.68 -5.23 -29.11
N THR A 159 -7.51 -5.35 -28.07
CA THR A 159 -8.96 -5.63 -28.25
C THR A 159 -9.63 -4.45 -28.97
N PRO A 160 -10.79 -4.64 -29.64
CA PRO A 160 -11.45 -3.55 -30.39
C PRO A 160 -11.67 -2.26 -29.58
N LYS A 161 -12.13 -2.38 -28.32
CA LYS A 161 -12.32 -1.22 -27.42
C LYS A 161 -11.01 -0.50 -27.07
N GLN A 162 -9.93 -1.26 -26.87
CA GLN A 162 -8.60 -0.71 -26.60
C GLN A 162 -8.03 -0.03 -27.84
N LEU A 163 -8.27 -0.59 -29.02
CA LEU A 163 -7.87 -0.03 -30.30
C LEU A 163 -8.57 1.31 -30.56
N ASP A 164 -9.89 1.39 -30.37
CA ASP A 164 -10.63 2.67 -30.46
C ASP A 164 -10.11 3.71 -29.47
N TYR A 165 -9.79 3.30 -28.24
CA TYR A 165 -9.19 4.19 -27.26
C TYR A 165 -7.79 4.65 -27.69
N ALA A 166 -6.93 3.76 -28.19
CA ALA A 166 -5.60 4.09 -28.72
C ALA A 166 -5.69 5.10 -29.87
N LYS A 167 -6.61 4.90 -30.83
CA LYS A 167 -6.91 5.86 -31.91
C LYS A 167 -7.29 7.23 -31.37
N SER A 168 -8.12 7.29 -30.31
CA SER A 168 -8.48 8.55 -29.66
C SER A 168 -7.27 9.27 -29.07
N LEU A 169 -6.31 8.55 -28.49
CA LEU A 169 -5.06 9.10 -27.96
C LEU A 169 -4.14 9.59 -29.09
N ILE A 170 -3.97 8.81 -30.16
CA ILE A 170 -3.16 9.18 -31.32
C ILE A 170 -3.73 10.45 -32.00
N LYS A 171 -5.06 10.53 -32.18
CA LYS A 171 -5.73 11.74 -32.69
C LYS A 171 -5.46 12.96 -31.81
N ARG A 172 -5.37 12.80 -30.50
CA ARG A 172 -5.03 13.86 -29.53
C ARG A 172 -3.56 14.29 -29.54
N LEU A 173 -2.64 13.50 -30.13
CA LEU A 173 -1.26 13.95 -30.42
C LEU A 173 -1.23 14.96 -31.58
N GLY A 174 -2.32 15.08 -32.34
CA GLY A 174 -2.60 16.20 -33.22
C GLY A 174 -1.67 16.32 -34.44
N ALA A 175 -1.27 17.55 -34.74
CA ALA A 175 -0.45 17.87 -35.91
C ALA A 175 1.02 17.49 -35.77
N SER A 176 1.49 17.06 -34.60
CA SER A 176 2.92 16.79 -34.36
C SER A 176 3.34 15.34 -34.66
N TYR A 177 2.40 14.39 -34.64
CA TYR A 177 2.68 12.95 -34.83
C TYR A 177 1.62 12.27 -35.71
N SER A 178 2.03 11.23 -36.42
CA SER A 178 1.17 10.25 -37.10
C SER A 178 1.53 8.83 -36.66
N LEU A 179 0.57 7.90 -36.76
CA LEU A 179 0.87 6.48 -36.76
C LEU A 179 1.70 6.13 -38.00
N ALA A 180 2.66 5.22 -37.84
CA ALA A 180 3.56 4.76 -38.91
C ALA A 180 3.48 3.24 -39.16
N VAL A 181 2.60 2.55 -38.43
CA VAL A 181 2.22 1.15 -38.58
C VAL A 181 0.72 1.03 -38.87
N GLU A 182 0.25 -0.14 -39.29
CA GLU A 182 -1.18 -0.41 -39.39
C GLU A 182 -1.85 -0.36 -38.00
N GLU A 183 -3.11 0.09 -37.94
CA GLU A 183 -3.83 0.24 -36.68
C GLU A 183 -3.97 -1.09 -35.91
N SER A 184 -4.14 -2.20 -36.63
CA SER A 184 -4.22 -3.56 -36.07
C SER A 184 -2.88 -4.11 -35.56
N ALA A 185 -1.75 -3.48 -35.91
CA ALA A 185 -0.42 -3.84 -35.42
C ALA A 185 -0.07 -3.14 -34.09
N LEU A 186 -0.96 -2.27 -33.56
CA LEU A 186 -0.78 -1.67 -32.25
C LEU A 186 -0.82 -2.73 -31.15
N THR A 187 0.15 -2.64 -30.24
CA THR A 187 0.31 -3.58 -29.13
C THR A 187 -0.16 -2.98 -27.80
N GLN A 188 -0.34 -3.82 -26.79
CA GLN A 188 -0.66 -3.37 -25.43
C GLN A 188 0.44 -2.47 -24.84
N MET A 189 1.72 -2.69 -25.18
CA MET A 189 2.82 -1.81 -24.80
C MET A 189 2.66 -0.41 -25.39
N ASP A 190 2.20 -0.30 -26.63
CA ASP A 190 2.04 1.00 -27.29
C ASP A 190 0.88 1.79 -26.69
N LEU A 191 -0.24 1.12 -26.40
CA LEU A 191 -1.34 1.73 -25.64
C LEU A 191 -0.89 2.15 -24.23
N LYS A 192 -0.06 1.36 -23.56
CA LYS A 192 0.53 1.71 -22.26
C LYS A 192 1.42 2.96 -22.37
N ARG A 193 2.31 3.04 -23.36
CA ARG A 193 3.17 4.20 -23.61
C ARG A 193 2.34 5.47 -23.93
N LEU A 194 1.33 5.36 -24.79
CA LEU A 194 0.39 6.45 -25.08
C LEU A 194 -0.32 6.93 -23.80
N SER A 195 -0.85 6.00 -23.00
CA SER A 195 -1.57 6.31 -21.75
C SER A 195 -0.66 7.00 -20.72
N VAL A 196 0.58 6.51 -20.57
CA VAL A 196 1.61 7.10 -19.69
C VAL A 196 1.97 8.52 -20.14
N TYR A 197 2.13 8.77 -21.45
CA TYR A 197 2.32 10.12 -21.97
C TYR A 197 1.12 11.03 -21.65
N PHE A 198 -0.11 10.59 -21.92
CA PHE A 198 -1.28 11.46 -21.71
C PHE A 198 -1.54 11.79 -20.24
N ARG A 199 -1.30 10.83 -19.33
CA ARG A 199 -1.49 10.97 -17.89
C ARG A 199 -0.38 11.76 -17.19
N PHE A 200 0.89 11.55 -17.57
CA PHE A 200 2.05 12.08 -16.84
C PHE A 200 2.96 13.02 -17.67
N LYS A 201 2.61 13.31 -18.93
CA LYS A 201 3.42 14.09 -19.89
C LYS A 201 4.84 13.53 -20.10
N ASN A 202 5.02 12.24 -19.86
CA ASN A 202 6.30 11.54 -19.98
C ASN A 202 6.78 11.51 -21.43
N GLN A 203 7.76 12.35 -21.76
CA GLN A 203 8.34 12.45 -23.11
C GLN A 203 9.14 11.20 -23.49
N GLY A 204 9.69 10.46 -22.53
CA GLY A 204 10.39 9.19 -22.79
C GLY A 204 9.46 8.12 -23.37
N ALA A 205 8.22 8.03 -22.87
CA ALA A 205 7.22 7.13 -23.43
C ALA A 205 6.88 7.47 -24.90
N LEU A 206 6.78 8.76 -25.24
CA LEU A 206 6.55 9.23 -26.61
C LEU A 206 7.78 9.04 -27.50
N LYS A 207 8.99 9.25 -26.97
CA LYS A 207 10.26 8.99 -27.64
C LYS A 207 10.37 7.50 -28.02
N ASN A 208 10.09 6.60 -27.08
CA ASN A 208 10.11 5.15 -27.31
C ASN A 208 9.16 4.72 -28.43
N LEU A 209 7.95 5.31 -28.51
CA LEU A 209 7.01 5.05 -29.61
C LEU A 209 7.54 5.49 -30.99
N VAL A 210 8.41 6.50 -31.04
CA VAL A 210 9.07 6.94 -32.28
C VAL A 210 10.27 6.05 -32.61
N GLU A 211 11.09 5.71 -31.62
CA GLU A 211 12.26 4.84 -31.81
C GLU A 211 11.87 3.39 -32.16
N SER A 212 10.71 2.91 -31.70
CA SER A 212 10.13 1.62 -32.13
C SER A 212 9.37 1.69 -33.46
N GLY A 213 9.35 2.83 -34.14
CA GLY A 213 8.70 3.00 -35.45
C GLY A 213 7.17 3.02 -35.43
N VAL A 214 6.52 3.01 -34.25
CA VAL A 214 5.05 3.03 -34.12
C VAL A 214 4.49 4.41 -34.47
N LEU A 215 5.18 5.48 -34.05
CA LEU A 215 4.85 6.87 -34.38
C LEU A 215 5.94 7.51 -35.24
N LYS A 216 5.54 8.35 -36.19
CA LYS A 216 6.43 9.27 -36.90
C LYS A 216 6.11 10.72 -36.50
N LYS A 217 7.14 11.54 -36.32
CA LYS A 217 6.97 13.00 -36.21
C LYS A 217 6.53 13.53 -37.58
N LYS A 218 5.46 14.32 -37.60
CA LYS A 218 5.06 15.05 -38.81
C LYS A 218 6.06 16.16 -39.03
N GLU A 219 6.63 16.24 -40.23
CA GLU A 219 7.45 17.37 -40.63
C GLU A 219 6.55 18.59 -40.81
N PHE A 220 6.93 19.70 -40.17
CA PHE A 220 6.29 20.98 -40.44
C PHE A 220 6.74 21.45 -41.82
N VAL A 221 5.89 21.21 -42.83
CA VAL A 221 6.00 21.92 -44.10
C VAL A 221 5.65 23.38 -43.83
N ASN A 222 6.68 24.19 -43.58
CA ASN A 222 6.53 25.64 -43.57
C ASN A 222 5.99 26.07 -44.94
N ARG A 223 4.78 26.62 -44.95
CA ARG A 223 4.15 27.33 -46.05
C ARG A 223 4.10 28.81 -45.71
#